data_AF-A0A2D6CYD2-F1
#
_entry.id   AF-A0A2D6CYD2-F1
#
_cell.length_a   1.000
_cell.length_b   1.000
_cell.length_c   1.000
_cell.angle_alpha   90.00
_cell.angle_beta   90.00
_cell.angle_gamma   90.00
#
_symmetry.space_group_name_H-M   'P 1'
#
loop_
_entity.id
_entity.type
_entity.pdbx_description
1 polymer ?
#
loop_
_entity_poly.entity_id
_entity_poly.type
_entity_poly.pdbx_seq_one_letter_code
_entity_poly.pdbx_strand_id
1 'polypeptide(L)'
;MLLEALLPKTCELVVDATCVDDRTIIIEMHSTRLECPCPKCGGPSPRVHSRYVRQPADLPVCGYQVRLMLTVRRFFCDAAPCPRRTFTERLHPFLAPYARRTHRLAGQQLHVAFVAGGEGGSRLLAPLAMPASPATLLRMIRRAPEAAASTPRVLGVDDWAKRKGHTYGTILVDLERRRVVDILPDATAETVEGWLKEHPGSRS
;
A
#
# COMPACT_ATOMS: atom_id res chain seq x y z
N MET A 1 11.49 19.45 -16.97
CA MET A 1 10.89 18.52 -17.97
C MET A 1 10.92 17.05 -17.54
N LEU A 2 12.05 16.42 -17.16
CA LEU A 2 12.05 14.97 -16.85
C LEU A 2 11.38 14.60 -15.51
N LEU A 3 11.53 15.43 -14.46
CA LEU A 3 10.91 15.18 -13.16
C LEU A 3 9.37 15.26 -13.18
N GLU A 4 8.81 16.19 -13.95
CA GLU A 4 7.35 16.36 -14.07
C GLU A 4 6.70 15.15 -14.74
N ALA A 5 7.42 14.46 -15.64
CA ALA A 5 6.94 13.21 -16.25
C ALA A 5 6.80 12.06 -15.24
N LEU A 6 7.48 12.14 -14.09
CA LEU A 6 7.43 11.13 -13.03
C LEU A 6 6.30 11.38 -12.02
N LEU A 7 5.66 12.55 -12.07
CA LEU A 7 4.58 12.92 -11.17
C LEU A 7 3.22 12.55 -11.77
N PRO A 8 2.27 12.08 -10.94
CA PRO A 8 0.94 11.76 -11.44
C PRO A 8 0.23 13.03 -11.88
N LYS A 9 -0.08 13.11 -13.18
CA LYS A 9 -0.78 14.24 -13.80
C LYS A 9 -2.11 14.57 -13.10
N THR A 10 -2.78 13.57 -12.52
CA THR A 10 -4.05 13.73 -11.79
C THR A 10 -3.97 14.61 -10.55
N CYS A 11 -2.77 14.85 -10.01
CA CYS A 11 -2.57 15.71 -8.84
C CYS A 11 -2.12 17.13 -9.20
N GLU A 12 -1.86 17.41 -10.49
CA GLU A 12 -1.29 18.67 -11.00
C GLU A 12 -0.15 19.20 -10.13
N LEU A 13 0.83 18.33 -9.87
CA LEU A 13 1.99 18.69 -9.07
C LEU A 13 3.04 19.38 -9.94
N VAL A 14 3.56 20.50 -9.46
CA VAL A 14 4.67 21.23 -10.05
C VAL A 14 5.87 21.18 -9.11
N VAL A 15 7.06 21.05 -9.67
CA VAL A 15 8.31 21.06 -8.94
C VAL A 15 8.79 22.51 -8.81
N ASP A 16 8.97 22.96 -7.59
CA ASP A 16 9.42 24.31 -7.26
C ASP A 16 10.95 24.39 -7.27
N ALA A 17 11.58 23.40 -6.63
CA ALA A 17 13.03 23.29 -6.51
C ALA A 17 13.46 21.84 -6.30
N THR A 18 14.71 21.56 -6.62
CA THR A 18 15.37 20.30 -6.31
C THR A 18 16.74 20.57 -5.71
N CYS A 19 17.06 19.90 -4.61
CA CYS A 19 18.41 19.89 -4.08
C CYS A 19 18.84 18.46 -3.74
N VAL A 20 20.14 18.26 -3.61
CA VAL A 20 20.72 16.98 -3.23
C VAL A 20 21.47 17.19 -1.92
N ASP A 21 21.14 16.37 -0.93
CA ASP A 21 21.76 16.35 0.38
C ASP A 21 22.25 14.92 0.67
N ASP A 22 23.56 14.75 0.78
CA ASP A 22 24.26 13.46 0.86
C ASP A 22 23.79 12.45 -0.23
N ARG A 23 22.91 11.52 0.16
CA ARG A 23 22.32 10.46 -0.68
C ARG A 23 20.80 10.60 -0.81
N THR A 24 20.28 11.79 -0.58
CA THR A 24 18.86 12.11 -0.66
C THR A 24 18.63 13.25 -1.64
N ILE A 25 17.81 13.02 -2.66
CA ILE A 25 17.26 14.08 -3.50
C ILE A 25 16.01 14.61 -2.80
N ILE A 26 15.99 15.91 -2.52
CA ILE A 26 14.85 16.62 -1.98
C ILE A 26 14.15 17.33 -3.15
N ILE A 27 12.85 17.09 -3.30
CA ILE A 27 12.03 17.69 -4.35
C ILE A 27 10.95 18.53 -3.68
N GLU A 28 11.07 19.85 -3.80
CA GLU A 28 10.05 20.80 -3.37
C GLU A 28 8.95 20.87 -4.42
N MET A 29 7.70 20.76 -3.98
CA MET A 29 6.57 20.76 -4.90
C MET A 29 5.27 21.18 -4.23
N HIS A 30 4.33 21.62 -5.07
CA HIS A 30 2.96 21.90 -4.69
C HIS A 30 1.98 21.49 -5.79
N SER A 31 0.70 21.44 -5.45
CA SER A 31 -0.41 21.16 -6.37
C SER A 31 -1.00 22.48 -6.88
N THR A 32 -1.16 22.61 -8.19
CA THR A 32 -1.74 23.80 -8.84
C THR A 32 -3.25 23.75 -8.95
N ARG A 33 -3.89 22.63 -8.56
CA ARG A 33 -5.36 22.50 -8.61
C ARG A 33 -6.04 23.66 -7.92
N LEU A 34 -7.03 24.27 -8.57
CA LEU A 34 -7.72 25.44 -8.03
C LEU A 34 -8.63 25.08 -6.83
N GLU A 35 -9.09 23.83 -6.79
CA GLU A 35 -9.97 23.32 -5.75
C GLU A 35 -9.65 21.86 -5.41
N CYS A 36 -10.14 21.42 -4.26
CA CYS A 36 -10.10 20.00 -3.90
C CYS A 36 -11.50 19.56 -3.45
N PRO A 37 -12.04 18.45 -3.97
CA PRO A 37 -13.31 17.92 -3.47
C PRO A 37 -13.23 17.55 -1.98
N CYS A 38 -14.27 17.90 -1.23
CA CYS A 38 -14.39 17.50 0.18
C CYS A 38 -14.51 15.97 0.28
N PRO A 39 -13.68 15.28 1.06
CA PRO A 39 -13.70 13.81 1.15
C PRO A 39 -14.95 13.26 1.86
N LYS A 40 -15.83 14.12 2.40
CA LYS A 40 -17.06 13.70 3.08
C LYS A 40 -18.31 13.88 2.22
N CYS A 41 -18.47 15.02 1.54
CA CYS A 41 -19.64 15.29 0.68
C CYS A 41 -19.33 15.31 -0.82
N GLY A 42 -18.07 15.25 -1.23
CA GLY A 42 -17.65 15.35 -2.64
C GLY A 42 -17.71 16.76 -3.23
N GLY A 43 -18.29 17.74 -2.52
CA GLY A 43 -18.43 19.10 -3.03
C GLY A 43 -17.09 19.79 -3.32
N PRO A 44 -17.00 20.62 -4.37
CA PRO A 44 -15.80 21.39 -4.67
C PRO A 44 -15.47 22.35 -3.54
N SER A 45 -14.19 22.60 -3.31
CA SER A 45 -13.73 23.50 -2.24
C SER A 45 -12.50 24.28 -2.71
N PRO A 46 -12.67 25.54 -3.16
CA PRO A 46 -11.57 26.39 -3.62
C PRO A 46 -10.89 27.17 -2.47
N ARG A 47 -11.60 27.38 -1.35
CA ARG A 47 -11.16 28.29 -0.29
C ARG A 47 -10.15 27.62 0.65
N VAL A 48 -8.93 28.15 0.67
CA VAL A 48 -7.82 27.66 1.50
C VAL A 48 -7.89 28.27 2.91
N HIS A 49 -7.89 27.42 3.94
CA HIS A 49 -7.76 27.77 5.35
C HIS A 49 -6.30 27.99 5.75
N SER A 50 -5.42 27.05 5.42
CA SER A 50 -4.00 27.12 5.76
C SER A 50 -3.15 26.25 4.83
N ARG A 51 -1.83 26.39 4.92
CA ARG A 51 -0.84 25.56 4.23
C ARG A 51 0.14 24.97 5.24
N TYR A 52 0.65 23.79 4.96
CA TYR A 52 1.74 23.17 5.72
C TYR A 52 2.52 22.22 4.82
N VAL A 53 3.71 21.82 5.27
CA VAL A 53 4.59 20.97 4.49
C VAL A 53 4.54 19.52 4.99
N ARG A 54 4.50 18.57 4.06
CA ARG A 54 4.63 17.13 4.32
C ARG A 54 5.89 16.59 3.66
N GLN A 55 6.50 15.61 4.33
CA GLN A 55 7.78 15.04 3.92
C GLN A 55 7.72 13.54 3.57
N PRO A 56 6.88 13.09 2.62
CA PRO A 56 6.83 11.67 2.27
C PRO A 56 8.09 11.23 1.51
N ALA A 57 8.55 10.01 1.78
CA ALA A 57 9.55 9.35 0.95
C ALA A 57 8.93 8.89 -0.38
N ASP A 58 9.75 8.80 -1.41
CA ASP A 58 9.34 8.34 -2.73
C ASP A 58 10.34 7.35 -3.34
N LEU A 59 10.02 6.83 -4.52
CA LEU A 59 10.91 5.92 -5.24
C LEU A 59 12.28 6.57 -5.50
N PRO A 60 13.37 5.79 -5.39
CA PRO A 60 14.71 6.27 -5.57
C PRO A 60 14.96 6.67 -7.02
N VAL A 61 15.92 7.56 -7.22
CA VAL A 61 16.41 7.96 -8.54
C VAL A 61 17.91 7.77 -8.56
N CYS A 62 18.42 6.95 -9.49
CA CYS A 62 19.85 6.70 -9.66
C CYS A 62 20.57 6.27 -8.37
N GLY A 63 19.89 5.49 -7.50
CA GLY A 63 20.44 5.04 -6.22
C GLY A 63 20.36 6.07 -5.07
N TYR A 64 19.83 7.28 -5.33
CA TYR A 64 19.52 8.25 -4.29
C TYR A 64 18.14 8.00 -3.72
N GLN A 65 18.00 8.14 -2.41
CA GLN A 65 16.68 8.21 -1.79
C GLN A 65 15.98 9.48 -2.25
N VAL A 66 14.66 9.46 -2.36
CA VAL A 66 13.88 10.66 -2.70
C VAL A 66 13.00 11.05 -1.53
N ARG A 67 13.07 12.32 -1.15
CA ARG A 67 12.19 12.96 -0.17
C ARG A 67 11.42 14.08 -0.87
N LEU A 68 10.11 14.04 -0.78
CA LEU A 68 9.29 15.14 -1.29
C LEU A 68 9.10 16.15 -0.16
N MET A 69 9.31 17.43 -0.45
CA MET A 69 8.93 18.54 0.41
C MET A 69 7.66 19.16 -0.17
N LEU A 70 6.52 18.54 0.18
CA LEU A 70 5.25 18.80 -0.46
C LEU A 70 4.44 19.82 0.33
N THR A 71 4.24 21.01 -0.24
CA THR A 71 3.34 22.02 0.31
C THR A 71 1.90 21.59 0.05
N VAL A 72 1.18 21.25 1.12
CA VAL A 72 -0.22 20.84 1.08
C VAL A 72 -1.15 21.90 1.66
N ARG A 73 -2.32 22.04 1.04
CA ARG A 73 -3.36 22.97 1.51
C ARG A 73 -4.34 22.29 2.45
N ARG A 74 -4.90 23.06 3.38
CA ARG A 74 -6.12 22.73 4.11
C ARG A 74 -7.22 23.62 3.55
N PHE A 75 -8.31 23.01 3.10
CA PHE A 75 -9.46 23.69 2.53
C PHE A 75 -10.60 23.80 3.54
N PHE A 76 -11.44 24.83 3.39
CA PHE A 76 -12.78 24.89 3.97
C PHE A 76 -13.76 24.11 3.10
N CYS A 77 -14.71 23.40 3.72
CA CYS A 77 -15.87 22.86 3.02
C CYS A 77 -17.08 23.69 3.42
N ASP A 78 -17.54 24.52 2.50
CA ASP A 78 -18.63 25.49 2.72
C ASP A 78 -20.02 24.89 2.40
N ALA A 79 -20.10 23.62 1.98
CA ALA A 79 -21.37 22.95 1.70
C ALA A 79 -22.19 22.72 3.00
N ALA A 80 -23.37 23.32 3.10
CA ALA A 80 -24.36 23.10 4.16
C ALA A 80 -25.33 21.98 3.71
N PRO A 81 -25.02 20.71 3.98
CA PRO A 81 -25.06 20.19 5.35
C PRO A 81 -23.81 19.42 5.78
N CYS A 82 -22.66 19.64 5.14
CA CYS A 82 -21.48 18.85 5.41
C CYS A 82 -20.94 19.12 6.83
N PRO A 83 -20.82 18.09 7.68
CA PRO A 83 -20.26 18.26 9.02
C PRO A 83 -18.74 18.51 8.97
N ARG A 84 -18.09 18.22 7.83
CA ARG A 84 -16.68 18.49 7.65
C ARG A 84 -16.51 19.98 7.33
N ARG A 85 -15.99 20.77 8.27
CA ARG A 85 -15.73 22.20 8.06
C ARG A 85 -14.40 22.48 7.36
N THR A 86 -13.36 21.71 7.68
CA THR A 86 -12.06 21.82 7.01
C THR A 86 -11.46 20.44 6.75
N PHE A 87 -10.64 20.33 5.71
CA PHE A 87 -9.95 19.07 5.38
C PHE A 87 -8.64 19.35 4.66
N THR A 88 -7.69 18.43 4.79
CA THR A 88 -6.43 18.47 4.03
C THR A 88 -6.66 18.02 2.60
N GLU A 89 -6.04 18.74 1.67
CA GLU A 89 -5.92 18.42 0.26
C GLU A 89 -5.70 16.92 0.02
N ARG A 90 -6.45 16.36 -0.93
CA ARG A 90 -6.37 14.95 -1.31
C ARG A 90 -5.55 14.82 -2.59
N LEU A 91 -4.45 14.11 -2.48
CA LEU A 91 -3.51 13.82 -3.57
C LEU A 91 -3.64 12.37 -4.01
N HIS A 92 -4.87 11.86 -4.13
CA HIS A 92 -5.10 10.51 -4.61
C HIS A 92 -4.92 10.46 -6.14
N PRO A 93 -4.31 9.40 -6.72
CA PRO A 93 -3.80 8.18 -6.10
C PRO A 93 -2.33 8.27 -5.65
N PHE A 94 -1.72 9.45 -5.65
CA PHE A 94 -0.30 9.63 -5.37
C PHE A 94 0.10 9.37 -3.92
N LEU A 95 -0.64 9.98 -2.98
CA LEU A 95 -0.31 10.01 -1.57
C LEU A 95 -1.55 10.00 -0.67
N ALA A 96 -1.68 8.94 0.13
CA ALA A 96 -2.74 8.83 1.13
C ALA A 96 -2.64 9.91 2.24
N PRO A 97 -3.76 10.22 2.92
CA PRO A 97 -3.75 11.06 4.12
C PRO A 97 -2.80 10.51 5.18
N TYR A 98 -2.01 11.38 5.81
CA TYR A 98 -1.02 11.05 6.85
C TYR A 98 0.11 10.08 6.43
N ALA A 99 0.11 9.57 5.20
CA ALA A 99 1.15 8.70 4.71
C ALA A 99 2.50 9.42 4.68
N ARG A 100 3.55 8.71 5.11
CA ARG A 100 4.95 9.17 5.09
C ARG A 100 5.72 8.62 3.88
N ARG A 101 5.01 8.02 2.92
CA ARG A 101 5.54 7.51 1.66
C ARG A 101 4.46 7.55 0.59
N THR A 102 4.85 7.72 -0.67
CA THR A 102 3.95 7.62 -1.81
C THR A 102 3.38 6.21 -1.97
N HIS A 103 2.26 6.09 -2.68
CA HIS A 103 1.67 4.77 -2.98
C HIS A 103 2.61 3.90 -3.80
N ARG A 104 3.34 4.49 -4.75
CA ARG A 104 4.31 3.77 -5.59
C ARG A 104 5.48 3.19 -4.78
N LEU A 105 6.03 3.94 -3.82
CA LEU A 105 7.05 3.41 -2.91
C LEU A 105 6.48 2.32 -2.00
N ALA A 106 5.27 2.51 -1.46
CA ALA A 106 4.62 1.49 -0.64
C ALA A 106 4.40 0.18 -1.43
N GLY A 107 4.01 0.26 -2.71
CA GLY A 107 3.84 -0.91 -3.57
C GLY A 107 5.13 -1.70 -3.77
N GLN A 108 6.24 -1.03 -4.10
CA GLN A 108 7.54 -1.69 -4.29
C GLN A 108 8.04 -2.34 -2.99
N GLN A 109 7.92 -1.63 -1.87
CA GLN A 109 8.29 -2.19 -0.56
C GLN A 109 7.43 -3.39 -0.18
N LEU A 110 6.13 -3.36 -0.47
CA LEU A 110 5.22 -4.49 -0.22
C LEU A 110 5.58 -5.69 -1.10
N HIS A 111 5.92 -5.47 -2.38
CA HIS A 111 6.33 -6.54 -3.27
C HIS A 111 7.58 -7.25 -2.75
N VAL A 112 8.61 -6.49 -2.37
CA VAL A 112 9.82 -7.06 -1.74
C VAL A 112 9.49 -7.78 -0.43
N ALA A 113 8.58 -7.23 0.38
CA ALA A 113 8.14 -7.86 1.62
C ALA A 113 7.49 -9.24 1.39
N PHE A 114 6.63 -9.38 0.37
CA PHE A 114 6.02 -10.66 0.05
C PHE A 114 7.02 -11.71 -0.39
N VAL A 115 8.07 -11.31 -1.12
CA VAL A 115 9.10 -12.23 -1.62
C VAL A 115 10.10 -12.60 -0.52
N ALA A 116 10.56 -11.63 0.26
CA ALA A 116 11.72 -11.78 1.16
C ALA A 116 11.39 -11.67 2.65
N GLY A 117 10.11 -11.49 3.00
CA GLY A 117 9.66 -11.29 4.38
C GLY A 117 10.17 -9.98 5.00
N GLY A 118 10.08 -9.89 6.33
CA GLY A 118 10.50 -8.70 7.07
C GLY A 118 12.00 -8.45 7.05
N GLU A 119 12.79 -9.38 7.59
CA GLU A 119 14.25 -9.21 7.72
C GLU A 119 14.96 -9.24 6.36
N GLY A 120 14.64 -10.23 5.53
CA GLY A 120 15.19 -10.33 4.18
C GLY A 120 14.82 -9.11 3.34
N GLY A 121 13.54 -8.69 3.39
CA GLY A 121 13.09 -7.51 2.67
C GLY A 121 13.78 -6.22 3.12
N SER A 122 13.96 -6.01 4.43
CA SER A 122 14.66 -4.82 4.95
C SER A 122 16.11 -4.76 4.44
N ARG A 123 16.82 -5.90 4.46
CA ARG A 123 18.20 -5.98 3.96
C ARG A 123 18.29 -5.71 2.46
N LEU A 124 17.33 -6.20 1.67
CA LEU A 124 17.30 -5.99 0.22
C LEU A 124 16.92 -4.55 -0.15
N LEU A 125 16.02 -3.91 0.59
CA LEU A 125 15.57 -2.55 0.30
C LEU A 125 16.62 -1.46 0.58
N ALA A 126 17.56 -1.73 1.50
CA ALA A 126 18.62 -0.78 1.86
C ALA A 126 19.54 -0.42 0.67
N PRO A 127 20.18 -1.37 -0.05
CA PRO A 127 20.99 -1.05 -1.22
C PRO A 127 20.16 -0.52 -2.41
N LEU A 128 18.84 -0.75 -2.41
CA LEU A 128 17.91 -0.19 -3.40
C LEU A 128 17.42 1.21 -3.05
N ALA A 129 17.96 1.86 -2.00
CA ALA A 129 17.55 3.19 -1.56
C ALA A 129 16.03 3.34 -1.26
N MET A 130 15.40 2.26 -0.78
CA MET A 130 13.99 2.22 -0.38
C MET A 130 13.78 1.73 1.07
N PRO A 131 14.55 2.23 2.06
CA PRO A 131 14.61 1.61 3.37
C PRO A 131 13.25 1.50 4.07
N ALA A 132 13.00 0.34 4.66
CA ALA A 132 11.87 0.08 5.55
C ALA A 132 12.27 -0.97 6.57
N SER A 133 11.85 -0.79 7.83
CA SER A 133 12.16 -1.76 8.88
C SER A 133 11.43 -3.09 8.68
N PRO A 134 11.97 -4.21 9.18
CA PRO A 134 11.33 -5.53 9.12
C PRO A 134 9.89 -5.49 9.66
N ALA A 135 9.68 -4.86 10.82
CA ALA A 135 8.36 -4.69 11.43
C ALA A 135 7.39 -3.88 10.55
N THR A 136 7.90 -2.88 9.81
CA THR A 136 7.09 -2.12 8.85
C THR A 136 6.64 -2.99 7.69
N LEU A 137 7.54 -3.81 7.13
CA LEU A 137 7.22 -4.72 6.04
C LEU A 137 6.19 -5.78 6.46
N LEU A 138 6.38 -6.40 7.62
CA LEU A 138 5.41 -7.36 8.17
C LEU A 138 4.04 -6.72 8.41
N ARG A 139 4.00 -5.48 8.90
CA ARG A 139 2.74 -4.73 9.06
C ARG A 139 2.09 -4.43 7.70
N MET A 140 2.88 -4.18 6.66
CA MET A 140 2.35 -3.95 5.31
C MET A 140 1.75 -5.23 4.74
N ILE A 141 2.41 -6.38 4.89
CA ILE A 141 1.88 -7.69 4.49
C ILE A 141 0.54 -7.96 5.19
N ARG A 142 0.48 -7.82 6.52
CA ARG A 142 -0.74 -8.06 7.31
C ARG A 142 -1.91 -7.13 6.99
N ARG A 143 -1.63 -5.98 6.38
CA ARG A 143 -2.66 -5.00 5.97
C ARG A 143 -2.94 -5.06 4.47
N ALA A 144 -2.20 -5.86 3.72
CA ALA A 144 -2.46 -6.04 2.31
C ALA A 144 -3.85 -6.69 2.18
N PRO A 145 -4.67 -6.23 1.21
CA PRO A 145 -5.93 -6.90 0.94
C PRO A 145 -5.64 -8.35 0.57
N GLU A 146 -6.40 -9.27 1.15
CA GLU A 146 -6.36 -10.66 0.71
C GLU A 146 -6.82 -10.72 -0.74
N ALA A 147 -6.12 -11.51 -1.54
CA ALA A 147 -6.59 -11.79 -2.89
C ALA A 147 -7.93 -12.50 -2.75
N ALA A 148 -8.94 -12.05 -3.51
CA ALA A 148 -10.20 -12.77 -3.58
C ALA A 148 -9.91 -14.22 -4.00
N ALA A 149 -10.17 -15.18 -3.10
CA ALA A 149 -10.04 -16.58 -3.39
C ALA A 149 -11.20 -16.97 -4.32
N SER A 150 -10.88 -17.38 -5.55
CA SER A 150 -11.85 -18.09 -6.37
C SER A 150 -11.96 -19.51 -5.85
N THR A 151 -13.18 -20.01 -5.64
CA THR A 151 -13.39 -21.43 -5.32
C THR A 151 -12.70 -22.30 -6.38
N PRO A 152 -11.70 -23.12 -6.00
CA PRO A 152 -11.00 -23.98 -6.93
C PRO A 152 -11.96 -25.06 -7.42
N ARG A 153 -11.82 -25.48 -8.68
CA ARG A 153 -12.61 -26.61 -9.21
C ARG A 153 -11.99 -27.95 -8.81
N VAL A 154 -10.67 -28.03 -8.82
CA VAL A 154 -9.88 -29.19 -8.39
C VAL A 154 -9.02 -28.77 -7.20
N LEU A 155 -9.34 -29.31 -6.03
CA LEU A 155 -8.71 -28.95 -4.77
C LEU A 155 -7.75 -30.05 -4.30
N GLY A 156 -6.48 -29.71 -4.19
CA GLY A 156 -5.49 -30.52 -3.49
C GLY A 156 -5.53 -30.22 -1.99
N VAL A 157 -5.48 -31.27 -1.19
CA VAL A 157 -5.44 -31.21 0.27
C VAL A 157 -4.15 -31.89 0.71
N ASP A 158 -3.33 -31.18 1.48
CA ASP A 158 -2.09 -31.72 2.04
C ASP A 158 -1.91 -31.22 3.48
N ASP A 159 -1.14 -31.94 4.29
CA ASP A 159 -0.86 -31.55 5.67
C ASP A 159 0.54 -30.96 5.79
N TRP A 160 0.63 -29.80 6.43
CA TRP A 160 1.89 -29.12 6.70
C TRP A 160 2.16 -29.05 8.19
N ALA A 161 3.44 -29.22 8.56
CA ALA A 161 3.86 -29.09 9.94
C ALA A 161 4.18 -27.62 10.28
N LYS A 162 3.36 -26.97 11.11
CA LYS A 162 3.67 -25.67 11.75
C LYS A 162 4.95 -25.74 12.57
N ARG A 163 5.05 -26.80 13.37
CA ARG A 163 6.24 -27.19 14.11
C ARG A 163 6.41 -28.68 13.93
N LYS A 164 7.48 -29.08 13.26
CA LYS A 164 7.76 -30.48 12.91
C LYS A 164 7.64 -31.38 14.15
N GLY A 165 6.76 -32.39 14.08
CA GLY A 165 6.51 -33.34 15.17
C GLY A 165 5.57 -32.86 16.29
N HIS A 166 4.98 -31.67 16.19
CA HIS A 166 4.13 -31.13 17.26
C HIS A 166 2.77 -30.65 16.78
N THR A 167 2.73 -29.82 15.75
CA THR A 167 1.50 -29.15 15.33
C THR A 167 1.43 -29.16 13.82
N TYR A 168 0.33 -29.68 13.31
CA TYR A 168 0.01 -29.77 11.89
C TYR A 168 -1.17 -28.84 11.57
N GLY A 169 -1.23 -28.38 10.33
CA GLY A 169 -2.42 -27.79 9.74
C GLY A 169 -2.59 -28.35 8.34
N THR A 170 -3.75 -28.13 7.73
CA THR A 170 -3.98 -28.51 6.34
C THR A 170 -3.74 -27.31 5.42
N ILE A 171 -3.09 -27.54 4.28
CA ILE A 171 -2.94 -26.58 3.19
C ILE A 171 -3.84 -27.00 2.03
N LEU A 172 -4.65 -26.05 1.56
CA LEU A 172 -5.57 -26.22 0.45
C LEU A 172 -4.97 -25.57 -0.80
N VAL A 173 -4.90 -26.29 -1.90
CA VAL A 173 -4.24 -25.85 -3.13
C VAL A 173 -5.18 -26.01 -4.33
N ASP A 174 -5.36 -24.95 -5.11
CA ASP A 174 -5.96 -25.03 -6.45
C ASP A 174 -4.94 -25.72 -7.36
N LEU A 175 -5.20 -26.98 -7.69
CA LEU A 175 -4.27 -27.79 -8.49
C LEU A 175 -4.19 -27.32 -9.95
N GLU A 176 -5.24 -26.69 -10.46
CA GLU A 176 -5.26 -26.18 -11.83
C GLU A 176 -4.43 -24.91 -11.95
N ARG A 177 -4.60 -23.98 -10.99
CA ARG A 177 -3.86 -22.71 -10.95
C ARG A 177 -2.51 -22.81 -10.27
N ARG A 178 -2.23 -23.93 -9.59
CA ARG A 178 -1.03 -24.17 -8.76
C ARG A 178 -0.84 -23.07 -7.71
N ARG A 179 -1.91 -22.73 -7.00
CA ARG A 179 -1.91 -21.68 -5.97
C ARG A 179 -2.50 -22.19 -4.67
N VAL A 180 -1.90 -21.79 -3.56
CA VAL A 180 -2.50 -21.97 -2.24
C VAL A 180 -3.79 -21.17 -2.19
N VAL A 181 -4.86 -21.84 -1.78
CA VAL A 181 -6.21 -21.31 -1.61
C VAL A 181 -6.42 -20.90 -0.17
N ASP A 182 -6.07 -21.78 0.78
CA ASP A 182 -6.22 -21.51 2.20
C ASP A 182 -5.25 -22.36 3.05
N ILE A 183 -5.06 -21.97 4.30
CA ILE A 183 -4.33 -22.71 5.32
C ILE A 183 -5.21 -22.86 6.56
N LEU A 184 -5.61 -24.10 6.82
CA LEU A 184 -6.48 -24.45 7.94
C LEU A 184 -5.69 -24.58 9.26
N PRO A 185 -6.34 -24.31 10.41
CA PRO A 185 -5.65 -24.27 11.70
C PRO A 185 -5.17 -25.65 12.19
N ASP A 186 -5.80 -26.73 11.76
CA ASP A 186 -5.50 -28.11 12.15
C ASP A 186 -5.62 -29.06 10.96
N ALA A 187 -5.32 -30.33 11.20
CA ALA A 187 -5.37 -31.43 10.22
C ALA A 187 -6.52 -32.40 10.57
N THR A 188 -7.72 -31.85 10.76
CA THR A 188 -8.92 -32.64 11.07
C THR A 188 -9.87 -32.67 9.87
N ALA A 189 -10.58 -33.79 9.71
CA ALA A 189 -11.56 -33.94 8.64
C ALA A 189 -12.71 -32.94 8.78
N GLU A 190 -13.10 -32.64 10.03
CA GLU A 190 -14.19 -31.72 10.36
C GLU A 190 -13.89 -30.30 9.88
N THR A 191 -12.66 -29.82 10.07
CA THR A 191 -12.24 -28.48 9.61
C THR A 191 -12.24 -28.38 8.08
N VAL A 192 -11.79 -29.44 7.39
CA VAL A 192 -11.82 -29.50 5.92
C VAL A 192 -13.26 -29.55 5.39
N GLU A 193 -14.12 -30.38 6.01
CA GLU A 193 -15.53 -30.46 5.64
C GLU A 193 -16.27 -29.13 5.83
N GLY A 194 -15.99 -28.43 6.93
CA GLY A 194 -16.53 -27.09 7.19
C GLY A 194 -16.15 -26.13 6.07
N TRP A 195 -14.87 -26.11 5.69
CA TRP A 195 -14.37 -25.27 4.61
C TRP A 195 -15.04 -25.59 3.26
N LEU A 196 -15.20 -26.86 2.92
CA LEU A 196 -15.85 -27.31 1.68
C LEU A 196 -17.33 -26.89 1.60
N LYS A 197 -18.05 -26.87 2.73
CA LYS A 197 -19.45 -26.42 2.79
C LYS A 197 -19.58 -24.92 2.54
N GLU A 198 -18.62 -24.12 2.99
CA GLU A 198 -18.57 -22.68 2.74
C GLU A 198 -18.17 -22.33 1.29
N HIS A 199 -17.52 -23.27 0.59
CA HIS A 199 -17.01 -23.10 -0.78
C HIS A 199 -17.60 -24.13 -1.76
N PRO A 200 -18.93 -24.10 -2.01
CA PRO A 200 -19.57 -25.06 -2.90
C PRO A 200 -19.03 -24.92 -4.34
N GLY A 201 -18.53 -26.02 -4.90
CA GLY A 201 -17.99 -26.08 -6.26
C GLY A 201 -16.59 -26.69 -6.37
N SER A 202 -15.87 -26.82 -5.25
CA SER A 202 -14.62 -27.57 -5.20
C SER A 202 -14.85 -29.08 -5.19
N ARG A 203 -14.20 -29.78 -6.14
CA ARG A 203 -14.06 -31.24 -6.10
C ARG A 203 -12.67 -31.55 -5.53
N SER A 204 -12.62 -32.29 -4.44
CA SER A 204 -11.40 -32.87 -3.86
C SER A 204 -10.99 -34.12 -4.60
#